data_AF-A0A5P1E8N8-F1
#
_entry.id   AF-A0A5P1E8N8-F1
#
_cell.length_a   1.000
_cell.length_b   1.000
_cell.length_c   1.000
_cell.angle_alpha   90.00
_cell.angle_beta   90.00
_cell.angle_gamma   90.00
#
_symmetry.space_group_name_H-M   'P 1'
#
loop_
_entity.id
_entity.type
_entity.pdbx_description
1 polymer ?
#
loop_
_entity_poly.entity_id
_entity_poly.type
_entity_poly.pdbx_seq_one_letter_code
_entity_poly.pdbx_strand_id
1 'polypeptide(L)'
;MDRRFPAVVRTGNGQLLYGESMYPGNHFSKASGRELELVYMDVGTKGGAFCYKGSLSKAQVGGKMVICDRGVNGRAEKSEAVKEAGGAAMILANAEINEEEDSVDVHVLPATAIGYKESIRLKRYMNSTRRPIARLIFGGTTIGRSRAPASSRGPSLTSPSVLKPDIIAPGVNIIAAWPENLGPSGIQEDHRRSNFSVLSGTSMSCPHVSGVTALIRSAHPSWSPAVIRSAIMTTADISDHYGKPILDRYEPAGFFAMGAGHVNPARAIDPGLVYDINPLDYVSHLCTLGYTKPEIFTITHKNTSCADILQKNKYFSLNYPSISIAFKKWRTKAAVQRTVTNVGPPNSSYMVEVSEPKGVRIQVTPKVLTFKEANEKKSYRVWFESRKKKARGVSFAEGQITWKNLHQKQYKVRSPVSVSWAG
;
A
#
# COMPACT_ATOMS: atom_id res chain seq x y z
N MET A 1 1.11 -8.98 -4.10
CA MET A 1 0.76 -9.85 -5.26
C MET A 1 2.03 -10.13 -6.04
N ASP A 2 2.14 -11.34 -6.57
CA ASP A 2 3.28 -11.91 -7.29
C ASP A 2 3.08 -12.04 -8.80
N ARG A 3 1.84 -11.85 -9.28
CA ARG A 3 1.50 -11.74 -10.70
C ARG A 3 2.20 -10.55 -11.36
N ARG A 4 2.72 -10.76 -12.57
CA ARG A 4 3.33 -9.75 -13.43
C ARG A 4 2.92 -9.92 -14.89
N PHE A 5 3.16 -8.88 -15.68
CA PHE A 5 2.86 -8.88 -17.12
C PHE A 5 4.09 -8.53 -17.97
N PRO A 6 5.13 -9.39 -18.03
CA PRO A 6 6.41 -9.02 -18.66
C PRO A 6 6.26 -8.59 -20.11
N ALA A 7 6.90 -7.47 -20.46
CA ALA A 7 7.01 -6.94 -21.82
C ALA A 7 8.41 -6.33 -22.02
N VAL A 8 9.32 -7.14 -22.54
CA VAL A 8 10.75 -6.81 -22.63
C VAL A 8 11.04 -6.00 -23.89
N VAL A 9 11.84 -4.95 -23.74
CA VAL A 9 12.46 -4.24 -24.87
C VAL A 9 13.77 -4.92 -25.19
N ARG A 10 13.88 -5.49 -26.40
CA ARG A 10 15.16 -5.99 -26.93
C ARG A 10 15.71 -4.97 -27.92
N THR A 11 16.80 -4.31 -27.56
CA THR A 11 17.49 -3.33 -28.40
C THR A 11 18.34 -4.01 -29.48
N GLY A 12 18.70 -3.28 -30.53
CA GLY A 12 19.52 -3.80 -31.64
C GLY A 12 20.93 -4.24 -31.24
N ASN A 13 21.47 -3.74 -30.12
CA ASN A 13 22.73 -4.22 -29.54
C ASN A 13 22.56 -5.42 -28.59
N GLY A 14 21.37 -6.03 -28.54
CA GLY A 14 21.08 -7.23 -27.77
C GLY A 14 20.75 -7.00 -26.29
N GLN A 15 20.71 -5.76 -25.79
CA GLN A 15 20.28 -5.52 -24.41
C GLN A 15 18.80 -5.86 -24.23
N LEU A 16 18.50 -6.47 -23.09
CA LEU A 16 17.14 -6.73 -22.64
C LEU A 16 16.82 -5.77 -21.50
N LEU A 17 15.80 -4.95 -21.71
CA LEU A 17 15.28 -4.01 -20.72
C LEU A 17 13.91 -4.52 -20.28
N TYR A 18 13.77 -4.82 -18.99
CA TYR A 18 12.52 -5.34 -18.45
C TYR A 18 11.46 -4.22 -18.42
N GLY A 19 10.26 -4.57 -18.84
CA GLY A 19 9.08 -3.72 -18.70
C GLY A 19 7.84 -4.58 -18.51
N GLU A 20 6.69 -3.94 -18.37
CA GLU A 20 5.40 -4.61 -18.25
C GLU A 20 4.33 -4.02 -19.15
N SER A 21 3.38 -4.85 -19.59
CA SER A 21 2.33 -4.46 -20.50
C SER A 21 1.09 -5.34 -20.42
N MET A 22 -0.08 -4.73 -20.60
CA MET A 22 -1.35 -5.42 -20.78
C MET A 22 -1.71 -5.66 -22.26
N TYR A 23 -0.78 -5.37 -23.18
CA TYR A 23 -0.98 -5.67 -24.58
C TYR A 23 -0.99 -7.20 -24.78
N PRO A 24 -2.07 -7.79 -25.35
CA PRO A 24 -2.28 -9.23 -25.37
C PRO A 24 -1.32 -10.01 -26.29
N GLY A 25 -0.36 -9.35 -26.94
CA GLY A 25 0.72 -10.01 -27.67
C GLY A 25 0.30 -10.83 -28.90
N ASN A 26 -0.92 -10.65 -29.42
CA ASN A 26 -1.42 -11.43 -30.54
C ASN A 26 -0.50 -11.37 -31.78
N HIS A 27 -0.26 -12.54 -32.39
CA HIS A 27 0.43 -12.76 -33.67
C HIS A 27 -0.16 -11.97 -34.86
N PHE A 28 -1.27 -11.24 -34.68
CA PHE A 28 -2.03 -10.53 -35.71
C PHE A 28 -1.64 -9.06 -35.88
N SER A 29 -0.82 -8.49 -35.00
CA SER A 29 -0.27 -7.15 -35.21
C SER A 29 1.05 -7.26 -35.97
N LYS A 30 1.13 -6.65 -37.16
CA LYS A 30 2.36 -6.57 -37.97
C LYS A 30 3.53 -5.89 -37.22
N ALA A 31 3.32 -5.31 -36.04
CA ALA A 31 4.35 -4.65 -35.23
C ALA A 31 4.84 -5.50 -34.04
N SER A 32 4.09 -6.51 -33.59
CA SER A 32 4.53 -7.40 -32.50
C SER A 32 5.72 -8.24 -32.98
N GLY A 33 6.87 -8.10 -32.33
CA GLY A 33 8.11 -8.80 -32.69
C GLY A 33 8.93 -8.20 -33.84
N ARG A 34 8.45 -7.13 -34.51
CA ARG A 34 9.24 -6.39 -35.50
C ARG A 34 10.26 -5.47 -34.83
N GLU A 35 11.43 -5.35 -35.45
CA GLU A 35 12.37 -4.29 -35.12
C GLU A 35 11.88 -2.97 -35.70
N LEU A 36 11.73 -1.98 -34.83
CA LEU A 36 11.30 -0.62 -35.15
C LEU A 36 12.41 0.34 -34.76
N GLU A 37 12.59 1.39 -35.55
CA GLU A 37 13.44 2.51 -35.16
C GLU A 37 12.84 3.19 -33.92
N LEU A 38 13.68 3.46 -32.93
CA LEU A 38 13.32 4.18 -31.72
C LEU A 38 13.44 5.69 -31.97
N VAL A 39 12.49 6.45 -31.42
CA VAL A 39 12.54 7.90 -31.44
C VAL A 39 12.15 8.46 -30.07
N TYR A 40 12.85 9.52 -29.65
CA TYR A 40 12.55 10.26 -28.43
C TYR A 40 12.57 11.75 -28.77
N MET A 41 11.48 12.45 -28.43
CA MET A 41 11.36 13.89 -28.67
C MET A 41 11.76 14.62 -27.41
N ASP A 42 12.85 15.37 -27.45
CA ASP A 42 13.41 16.00 -26.27
C ASP A 42 12.53 17.16 -25.74
N VAL A 43 12.79 17.59 -24.51
CA VAL A 43 12.02 18.58 -23.73
C VAL A 43 11.87 19.93 -24.46
N GLY A 44 12.79 20.27 -25.38
CA GLY A 44 12.72 21.48 -26.21
C GLY A 44 11.60 21.48 -27.26
N THR A 45 10.99 20.33 -27.54
CA THR A 45 9.77 20.23 -28.34
C THR A 45 8.56 20.35 -27.41
N LYS A 46 7.59 21.23 -27.72
CA LYS A 46 6.42 21.56 -26.87
C LYS A 46 5.67 20.31 -26.35
N GLY A 47 6.12 19.73 -25.24
CA GLY A 47 5.58 18.51 -24.66
C GLY A 47 5.90 17.20 -25.38
N GLY A 48 6.86 17.19 -26.32
CA GLY A 48 7.19 15.99 -27.11
C GLY A 48 7.72 14.84 -26.25
N ALA A 49 8.53 15.14 -25.23
CA ALA A 49 9.03 14.13 -24.28
C ALA A 49 7.90 13.41 -23.55
N PHE A 50 6.79 14.10 -23.30
CA PHE A 50 5.61 13.56 -22.67
C PHE A 50 4.57 13.04 -23.66
N CYS A 51 4.84 13.10 -24.97
CA CYS A 51 3.92 12.70 -26.03
C CYS A 51 2.53 13.34 -25.89
N TYR A 52 2.48 14.66 -25.73
CA TYR A 52 1.21 15.39 -25.73
C TYR A 52 0.50 15.28 -27.08
N LYS A 53 -0.83 15.32 -27.03
CA LYS A 53 -1.66 15.41 -28.23
C LYS A 53 -1.23 16.61 -29.07
N GLY A 54 -0.96 16.39 -30.36
CA GLY A 54 -0.46 17.41 -31.30
C GLY A 54 1.03 17.77 -31.19
N SER A 55 1.79 17.20 -30.24
CA SER A 55 3.24 17.48 -30.10
C SER A 55 4.14 16.64 -31.03
N LEU A 56 3.57 15.59 -31.64
CA LEU A 56 4.28 14.64 -32.49
C LEU A 56 3.86 14.83 -33.94
N SER A 57 4.83 14.88 -34.87
CA SER A 57 4.54 14.93 -36.31
C SER A 57 4.72 13.57 -36.98
N LYS A 58 3.88 13.27 -37.98
CA LYS A 58 3.95 12.02 -38.75
C LYS A 58 5.29 11.80 -39.43
N ALA A 59 5.96 12.88 -39.87
CA ALA A 59 7.28 12.80 -40.48
C ALA A 59 8.35 12.28 -39.50
N GLN A 60 8.21 12.58 -38.20
CA GLN A 60 9.18 12.18 -37.18
C GLN A 60 8.92 10.78 -36.64
N VAL A 61 7.64 10.41 -36.43
CA VAL A 61 7.27 9.21 -35.67
C VAL A 61 6.59 8.12 -36.49
N GLY A 62 6.22 8.39 -37.74
CA GLY A 62 5.48 7.45 -38.60
C GLY A 62 6.18 6.10 -38.72
N GLY A 63 5.51 5.03 -38.29
CA GLY A 63 6.03 3.66 -38.31
C GLY A 63 7.11 3.35 -37.27
N LYS A 64 7.43 4.26 -36.36
CA LYS A 64 8.51 4.12 -35.36
C LYS A 64 7.98 3.74 -33.98
N MET A 65 8.89 3.34 -33.08
CA MET A 65 8.60 3.13 -31.66
C MET A 65 8.97 4.39 -30.88
N VAL A 66 7.97 5.06 -30.29
CA VAL A 66 8.16 6.34 -29.61
C VAL A 66 8.39 6.13 -28.12
N ILE A 67 9.42 6.77 -27.58
CA ILE A 67 9.69 6.80 -26.14
C ILE A 67 8.97 8.02 -25.56
N CYS A 68 8.10 7.79 -24.58
CA CYS A 68 7.36 8.83 -23.87
C CYS A 68 7.71 8.77 -22.38
N ASP A 69 8.15 9.87 -21.80
CA ASP A 69 8.38 9.98 -20.36
C ASP A 69 7.04 9.99 -19.62
N ARG A 70 6.99 9.28 -18.49
CA ARG A 70 5.83 9.24 -17.59
C ARG A 70 5.68 10.58 -16.87
N GLY A 71 4.44 10.99 -16.68
CA GLY A 71 4.07 12.20 -15.95
C GLY A 71 3.27 13.20 -16.79
N VAL A 72 2.80 14.22 -16.08
CA VAL A 72 2.01 15.37 -16.57
C VAL A 72 0.63 15.04 -17.15
N ASN A 73 0.55 14.18 -18.17
CA ASN A 73 -0.70 13.73 -18.80
C ASN A 73 -0.93 12.21 -18.64
N GLY A 74 -2.13 11.74 -19.02
CA GLY A 74 -2.56 10.37 -18.82
C GLY A 74 -1.69 9.35 -19.58
N ARG A 75 -1.38 8.22 -18.95
CA ARG A 75 -0.52 7.16 -19.53
C ARG A 75 -1.13 6.57 -20.81
N ALA A 76 -2.44 6.33 -20.82
CA ALA A 76 -3.18 5.88 -22.00
C ALA A 76 -3.25 6.96 -23.10
N GLU A 77 -3.46 8.22 -22.73
CA GLU A 77 -3.53 9.36 -23.68
C GLU A 77 -2.23 9.51 -24.49
N LYS A 78 -1.06 9.28 -23.86
CA LYS A 78 0.24 9.27 -24.55
C LYS A 78 0.26 8.25 -25.69
N SER A 79 -0.30 7.06 -25.45
CA SER A 79 -0.36 6.02 -26.49
C SER A 79 -1.30 6.39 -27.63
N GLU A 80 -2.37 7.14 -27.36
CA GLU A 80 -3.25 7.65 -28.41
C GLU A 80 -2.56 8.75 -29.22
N ALA A 81 -1.87 9.71 -28.58
CA ALA A 81 -1.12 10.73 -29.29
C ALA A 81 -0.04 10.15 -30.23
N VAL A 82 0.65 9.09 -29.78
CA VAL A 82 1.60 8.35 -30.63
C VAL A 82 0.89 7.67 -31.80
N LYS A 83 -0.27 7.03 -31.55
CA LYS A 83 -1.07 6.36 -32.59
C LYS A 83 -1.59 7.34 -33.63
N GLU A 84 -2.16 8.48 -33.21
CA GLU A 84 -2.66 9.56 -34.08
C GLU A 84 -1.55 10.11 -34.98
N ALA A 85 -0.34 10.27 -34.45
CA ALA A 85 0.82 10.70 -35.23
C ALA A 85 1.41 9.60 -36.15
N GLY A 86 0.85 8.39 -36.13
CA GLY A 86 1.26 7.27 -36.98
C GLY A 86 2.39 6.41 -36.42
N GLY A 87 2.71 6.54 -35.13
CA GLY A 87 3.66 5.67 -34.43
C GLY A 87 3.17 4.22 -34.37
N ALA A 88 4.11 3.27 -34.46
CA ALA A 88 3.81 1.84 -34.49
C ALA A 88 3.83 1.18 -33.11
N ALA A 89 4.57 1.74 -32.15
CA ALA A 89 4.68 1.24 -30.78
C ALA A 89 5.10 2.37 -29.83
N MET A 90 4.98 2.13 -28.51
CA MET A 90 5.40 3.09 -27.48
C MET A 90 6.20 2.41 -26.36
N ILE A 91 7.20 3.10 -25.83
CA ILE A 91 7.82 2.78 -24.53
C ILE A 91 7.45 3.91 -23.57
N LEU A 92 6.71 3.59 -22.50
CA LEU A 92 6.46 4.52 -21.41
C LEU A 92 7.61 4.40 -20.40
N ALA A 93 8.46 5.43 -20.34
CA ALA A 93 9.64 5.46 -19.50
C ALA A 93 9.37 6.19 -18.18
N ASN A 94 9.54 5.52 -17.04
CA ASN A 94 9.48 6.20 -15.75
C ASN A 94 10.58 7.27 -15.65
N ALA A 95 10.21 8.43 -15.10
CA ALA A 95 11.14 9.46 -14.67
C ALA A 95 11.63 9.18 -13.25
N GLU A 96 12.61 9.95 -12.77
CA GLU A 96 13.20 9.77 -11.43
C GLU A 96 12.13 9.80 -10.32
N ILE A 97 11.14 10.70 -10.43
CA ILE A 97 10.03 10.82 -9.48
C ILE A 97 9.12 9.59 -9.43
N ASN A 98 9.10 8.77 -10.49
CA ASN A 98 8.30 7.55 -10.57
C ASN A 98 9.09 6.30 -10.17
N GLU A 99 10.43 6.39 -10.17
CA GLU A 99 11.33 5.30 -9.79
C GLU A 99 11.00 3.98 -10.51
N GLU A 100 10.84 2.89 -9.77
CA GLU A 100 10.53 1.55 -10.29
C GLU A 100 9.04 1.19 -10.15
N GLU A 101 8.13 2.18 -10.18
CA GLU A 101 6.69 1.91 -10.17
C GLU A 101 6.29 1.04 -11.38
N ASP A 102 5.65 -0.09 -11.10
CA ASP A 102 5.34 -1.15 -12.08
C ASP A 102 3.82 -1.31 -12.33
N SER A 103 3.07 -0.23 -12.12
CA SER A 103 1.66 -0.11 -12.49
C SER A 103 1.52 -0.13 -14.01
N VAL A 104 0.81 -1.13 -14.54
CA VAL A 104 0.51 -1.21 -15.98
C VAL A 104 -0.82 -0.52 -16.30
N ASP A 105 -0.93 0.01 -17.52
CA ASP A 105 -2.19 0.47 -18.09
C ASP A 105 -2.47 -0.27 -19.40
N VAL A 106 -3.71 -0.22 -19.82
CA VAL A 106 -4.09 -0.62 -21.17
C VAL A 106 -3.79 0.52 -22.13
N HIS A 107 -2.97 0.24 -23.15
CA HIS A 107 -2.65 1.18 -24.22
C HIS A 107 -3.37 0.81 -25.53
N VAL A 108 -3.59 1.80 -26.40
CA VAL A 108 -4.29 1.64 -27.70
C VAL A 108 -3.41 1.07 -28.83
N LEU A 109 -2.10 0.99 -28.61
CA LEU A 109 -1.11 0.42 -29.52
C LEU A 109 -0.14 -0.48 -28.73
N PRO A 110 0.75 -1.27 -29.38
CA PRO A 110 1.76 -2.05 -28.69
C PRO A 110 2.65 -1.15 -27.81
N ALA A 111 2.62 -1.36 -26.50
CA ALA A 111 3.40 -0.55 -25.57
C ALA A 111 3.98 -1.36 -24.42
N THR A 112 5.07 -0.88 -23.82
CA THR A 112 5.61 -1.41 -22.55
C THR A 112 5.96 -0.25 -21.62
N ALA A 113 5.72 -0.42 -20.33
CA ALA A 113 6.18 0.49 -19.29
C ALA A 113 7.49 -0.03 -18.68
N ILE A 114 8.51 0.82 -18.60
CA ILE A 114 9.82 0.48 -18.03
C ILE A 114 10.13 1.36 -16.81
N GLY A 115 10.81 0.79 -15.82
CA GLY A 115 11.28 1.50 -14.64
C GLY A 115 12.39 2.50 -14.94
N TYR A 116 12.70 3.38 -13.98
CA TYR A 116 13.67 4.46 -14.16
C TYR A 116 15.09 3.94 -14.47
N LYS A 117 15.53 2.87 -13.82
CA LYS A 117 16.84 2.26 -14.13
C LYS A 117 16.93 1.80 -15.59
N GLU A 118 15.87 1.18 -16.10
CA GLU A 118 15.81 0.71 -17.48
C GLU A 118 15.66 1.88 -18.47
N SER A 119 14.98 2.96 -18.09
CA SER A 119 14.88 4.16 -18.93
C SER A 119 16.23 4.86 -19.14
N ILE A 120 17.08 4.90 -18.11
CA ILE A 120 18.45 5.42 -18.23
C ILE A 120 19.29 4.53 -19.17
N ARG A 121 19.15 3.21 -19.07
CA ARG A 121 19.84 2.27 -19.98
C ARG A 121 19.37 2.46 -21.43
N LEU A 122 18.06 2.62 -21.64
CA LEU A 122 17.48 2.89 -22.95
C LEU A 122 18.01 4.21 -23.54
N LYS A 123 17.99 5.31 -22.77
CA LYS A 123 18.50 6.63 -23.21
C LYS A 123 20.00 6.57 -23.54
N ARG A 124 20.80 5.78 -22.80
CA ARG A 124 22.21 5.53 -23.14
C ARG A 124 22.37 4.76 -24.45
N TYR A 125 21.56 3.73 -24.69
CA TYR A 125 21.57 2.99 -25.96
C TYR A 125 21.20 3.91 -27.14
N MET A 126 20.19 4.75 -26.99
CA MET A 126 19.78 5.74 -28.01
C MET A 126 20.95 6.61 -28.46
N ASN A 127 21.79 7.06 -27.53
CA ASN A 127 22.95 7.92 -27.82
C ASN A 127 24.17 7.15 -28.38
N SER A 128 24.15 5.81 -28.36
CA SER A 128 25.28 4.99 -28.81
C SER A 128 25.26 4.66 -30.30
N THR A 129 24.15 4.92 -31.00
CA THR A 129 23.98 4.62 -32.42
C THR A 129 23.14 5.68 -33.13
N ARG A 130 23.42 5.91 -34.41
CA ARG A 130 22.65 6.85 -35.25
C ARG A 130 21.28 6.30 -35.65
N ARG A 131 21.07 4.99 -35.57
CA ARG A 131 19.81 4.31 -35.91
C ARG A 131 19.45 3.32 -34.81
N PRO A 132 18.97 3.80 -33.65
CA PRO A 132 18.57 2.93 -32.56
C PRO A 132 17.32 2.16 -32.99
N ILE A 133 17.37 0.83 -32.85
CA ILE A 133 16.25 -0.06 -33.17
C ILE A 133 15.94 -0.93 -31.96
N ALA A 134 14.67 -1.30 -31.81
CA ALA A 134 14.27 -2.26 -30.79
C ALA A 134 13.00 -3.02 -31.21
N ARG A 135 12.74 -4.13 -30.51
CA ARG A 135 11.49 -4.86 -30.61
C ARG A 135 10.91 -5.13 -29.22
N LEU A 136 9.58 -5.18 -29.15
CA LEU A 136 8.86 -5.57 -27.94
C LEU A 136 8.61 -7.08 -27.94
N ILE A 137 8.87 -7.72 -26.80
CA ILE A 137 8.63 -9.13 -26.56
C ILE A 137 7.63 -9.24 -25.40
N PHE A 138 6.38 -9.60 -25.72
CA PHE A 138 5.32 -9.77 -24.74
C PHE A 138 5.37 -11.19 -24.16
N GLY A 139 5.56 -11.30 -22.85
CA GLY A 139 5.65 -12.58 -22.13
C GLY A 139 4.32 -13.05 -21.53
N GLY A 140 3.22 -12.34 -21.77
CA GLY A 140 1.92 -12.64 -21.19
C GLY A 140 1.90 -12.47 -19.68
N THR A 141 1.14 -13.31 -18.98
CA THR A 141 1.07 -13.29 -17.52
C THR A 141 2.06 -14.28 -16.91
N THR A 142 2.82 -13.82 -15.92
CA THR A 142 3.69 -14.68 -15.12
C THR A 142 3.36 -14.54 -13.64
N ILE A 143 3.63 -15.60 -12.87
CA ILE A 143 3.50 -15.62 -11.42
C ILE A 143 4.90 -15.87 -10.87
N GLY A 144 5.35 -15.02 -9.94
CA GLY A 144 6.74 -15.10 -9.47
C GLY A 144 6.95 -14.49 -8.10
N ARG A 145 7.77 -13.45 -8.02
CA ARG A 145 8.09 -12.81 -6.74
C ARG A 145 7.13 -11.66 -6.44
N SER A 146 6.64 -11.67 -5.20
CA SER A 146 5.81 -10.61 -4.63
C SER A 146 6.46 -9.23 -4.75
N ARG A 147 5.62 -8.23 -5.04
CA ARG A 147 6.00 -6.82 -5.18
C ARG A 147 5.99 -6.09 -3.84
N ALA A 148 6.81 -5.06 -3.74
CA ALA A 148 6.69 -4.05 -2.68
C ALA A 148 5.36 -3.29 -2.83
N PRO A 149 4.67 -2.93 -1.74
CA PRO A 149 3.52 -2.05 -1.80
C PRO A 149 3.96 -0.62 -2.14
N ALA A 150 3.28 0.02 -3.08
CA ALA A 150 3.46 1.43 -3.41
C ALA A 150 2.19 2.21 -3.09
N SER A 151 2.18 2.95 -1.97
CA SER A 151 0.99 3.67 -1.47
C SER A 151 1.38 4.83 -0.57
N SER A 152 0.49 5.79 -0.30
CA SER A 152 0.72 6.83 0.72
C SER A 152 1.17 6.23 2.05
N ARG A 153 2.12 6.91 2.71
CA ARG A 153 2.70 6.48 3.98
C ARG A 153 2.20 7.33 5.14
N GLY A 154 2.21 6.76 6.34
CA GLY A 154 2.01 7.49 7.59
C GLY A 154 3.26 8.29 8.03
N PRO A 155 3.23 8.88 9.22
CA PRO A 155 2.14 8.87 10.20
C PRO A 155 0.90 9.65 9.75
N SER A 156 -0.24 9.40 10.40
CA SER A 156 -1.42 10.25 10.23
C SER A 156 -1.15 11.63 10.86
N LEU A 157 -1.33 12.69 10.06
CA LEU A 157 -1.24 14.06 10.57
C LEU A 157 -2.46 14.45 11.41
N THR A 158 -3.61 13.83 11.16
CA THR A 158 -4.88 14.13 11.85
C THR A 158 -5.08 13.34 13.14
N SER A 159 -4.50 12.14 13.25
CA SER A 159 -4.51 11.34 14.49
C SER A 159 -3.14 10.70 14.75
N PRO A 160 -2.13 11.48 15.19
CA PRO A 160 -0.75 10.98 15.36
C PRO A 160 -0.60 9.86 16.41
N SER A 161 -1.57 9.72 17.31
CA SER A 161 -1.63 8.66 18.33
C SER A 161 -2.15 7.31 17.80
N VAL A 162 -2.58 7.26 16.52
CA VAL A 162 -3.00 6.03 15.83
C VAL A 162 -2.10 5.82 14.61
N LEU A 163 -1.55 4.62 14.50
CA LEU A 163 -0.68 4.26 13.39
C LEU A 163 -1.49 4.13 12.10
N LYS A 164 -0.98 4.69 11.00
CA LYS A 164 -1.57 4.55 9.66
C LYS A 164 -0.51 4.23 8.60
N PRO A 165 -0.85 3.48 7.54
CA PRO A 165 -2.14 2.81 7.31
C PRO A 165 -2.40 1.67 8.33
N ASP A 166 -3.62 1.09 8.35
CA ASP A 166 -3.91 -0.03 9.27
C ASP A 166 -3.42 -1.38 8.74
N ILE A 167 -3.53 -1.59 7.43
CA ILE A 167 -3.32 -2.88 6.74
C ILE A 167 -2.96 -2.62 5.28
N ILE A 168 -2.29 -3.56 4.63
CA ILE A 168 -2.13 -3.60 3.16
C ILE A 168 -2.87 -4.79 2.56
N ALA A 169 -3.31 -4.61 1.33
CA ALA A 169 -4.00 -5.62 0.53
C ALA A 169 -3.65 -5.43 -0.95
N PRO A 170 -3.89 -6.44 -1.81
CA PRO A 170 -3.59 -6.34 -3.24
C PRO A 170 -4.27 -5.15 -3.90
N GLY A 171 -3.49 -4.26 -4.50
CA GLY A 171 -4.00 -3.06 -5.19
C GLY A 171 -3.23 -2.67 -6.43
N VAL A 172 -2.26 -3.47 -6.87
CA VAL A 172 -1.48 -3.19 -8.08
C VAL A 172 -1.86 -4.20 -9.15
N ASN A 173 -2.17 -3.67 -10.33
CA ASN A 173 -2.55 -4.40 -11.53
C ASN A 173 -3.70 -5.38 -11.27
N ILE A 174 -4.75 -4.91 -10.61
CA ILE A 174 -5.95 -5.69 -10.28
C ILE A 174 -6.85 -5.72 -11.51
N ILE A 175 -7.25 -6.93 -11.92
CA ILE A 175 -8.20 -7.13 -13.01
C ILE A 175 -9.60 -7.22 -12.41
N ALA A 176 -10.52 -6.42 -12.90
CA ALA A 176 -11.91 -6.36 -12.43
C ALA A 176 -12.86 -6.02 -13.57
N ALA A 177 -14.17 -6.14 -13.30
CA ALA A 177 -15.21 -5.83 -14.28
C ALA A 177 -15.09 -4.39 -14.79
N TRP A 178 -15.40 -4.20 -16.07
CA TRP A 178 -15.31 -2.91 -16.75
C TRP A 178 -16.58 -2.64 -17.57
N PRO A 179 -17.07 -1.39 -17.62
CA PRO A 179 -18.26 -1.06 -18.41
C PRO A 179 -18.07 -1.37 -19.89
N GLU A 180 -19.03 -2.08 -20.48
CA GLU A 180 -18.98 -2.48 -21.90
C GLU A 180 -19.02 -1.28 -22.85
N ASN A 181 -19.56 -0.14 -22.43
CA ASN A 181 -19.61 1.07 -23.26
C ASN A 181 -18.28 1.85 -23.29
N LEU A 182 -17.27 1.44 -22.50
CA LEU A 182 -15.97 2.11 -22.42
C LEU A 182 -14.85 1.22 -22.96
N GLY A 183 -13.86 1.85 -23.60
CA GLY A 183 -12.61 1.19 -23.94
C GLY A 183 -11.85 0.72 -22.69
N PRO A 184 -11.11 -0.40 -22.76
CA PRO A 184 -10.37 -0.91 -21.61
C PRO A 184 -9.26 0.03 -21.12
N SER A 185 -8.77 0.96 -21.94
CA SER A 185 -7.85 2.02 -21.51
C SER A 185 -8.51 3.22 -20.81
N GLY A 186 -9.84 3.31 -20.85
CA GLY A 186 -10.60 4.39 -20.22
C GLY A 186 -10.61 5.74 -20.96
N ILE A 187 -9.93 5.86 -22.11
CA ILE A 187 -10.00 7.06 -22.97
C ILE A 187 -11.09 6.92 -24.03
N GLN A 188 -11.57 8.04 -24.57
CA GLN A 188 -12.70 8.07 -25.52
C GLN A 188 -12.34 7.46 -26.88
N GLU A 189 -11.09 7.59 -27.29
CA GLU A 189 -10.56 7.10 -28.57
C GLU A 189 -10.36 5.58 -28.60
N ASP A 190 -10.44 4.90 -27.45
CA ASP A 190 -10.35 3.44 -27.38
C ASP A 190 -11.71 2.79 -27.61
N HIS A 191 -11.96 2.43 -28.88
CA HIS A 191 -13.19 1.77 -29.29
C HIS A 191 -13.21 0.25 -29.05
N ARG A 192 -12.17 -0.32 -28.45
CA ARG A 192 -12.18 -1.75 -28.08
C ARG A 192 -13.22 -2.00 -26.99
N ARG A 193 -13.65 -3.24 -26.85
CA ARG A 193 -14.65 -3.67 -25.87
C ARG A 193 -14.10 -4.85 -25.08
N SER A 194 -14.23 -4.77 -23.76
CA SER A 194 -13.77 -5.81 -22.85
C SER A 194 -14.60 -5.74 -21.57
N ASN A 195 -15.04 -6.89 -21.08
CA ASN A 195 -15.79 -6.99 -19.82
C ASN A 195 -14.88 -6.78 -18.61
N PHE A 196 -13.56 -6.72 -18.82
CA PHE A 196 -12.56 -6.54 -17.78
C PHE A 196 -11.52 -5.50 -18.18
N SER A 197 -11.01 -4.78 -17.20
CA SER A 197 -9.82 -3.95 -17.32
C SER A 197 -8.93 -4.13 -16.08
N VAL A 198 -7.77 -3.49 -16.11
CA VAL A 198 -6.74 -3.56 -15.09
C VAL A 198 -6.46 -2.16 -14.54
N LEU A 199 -6.48 -2.03 -13.22
CA LEU A 199 -6.17 -0.77 -12.55
C LEU A 199 -5.30 -1.01 -11.32
N SER A 200 -4.63 0.07 -10.90
CA SER A 200 -3.76 0.10 -9.73
C SER A 200 -4.15 1.26 -8.82
N GLY A 201 -4.09 1.04 -7.51
CA GLY A 201 -4.29 2.04 -6.49
C GLY A 201 -4.84 1.46 -5.19
N THR A 202 -4.84 2.28 -4.14
CA THR A 202 -5.52 1.95 -2.88
C THR A 202 -7.03 1.77 -3.08
N SER A 203 -7.62 2.42 -4.09
CA SER A 203 -9.00 2.17 -4.54
C SER A 203 -9.26 0.71 -4.91
N MET A 204 -8.22 -0.04 -5.33
CA MET A 204 -8.32 -1.46 -5.65
C MET A 204 -7.98 -2.33 -4.43
N SER A 205 -7.12 -1.87 -3.50
CA SER A 205 -6.89 -2.54 -2.21
C SER A 205 -8.12 -2.50 -1.29
N CYS A 206 -8.83 -1.37 -1.26
CA CYS A 206 -10.00 -1.15 -0.41
C CYS A 206 -11.08 -2.25 -0.56
N PRO A 207 -11.60 -2.55 -1.77
CA PRO A 207 -12.64 -3.56 -1.93
C PRO A 207 -12.19 -4.98 -1.56
N HIS A 208 -10.90 -5.31 -1.64
CA HIS A 208 -10.39 -6.59 -1.11
C HIS A 208 -10.59 -6.67 0.40
N VAL A 209 -10.21 -5.63 1.15
CA VAL A 209 -10.40 -5.59 2.61
C VAL A 209 -11.89 -5.52 2.96
N SER A 210 -12.70 -4.80 2.19
CA SER A 210 -14.17 -4.77 2.36
C SER A 210 -14.79 -6.16 2.18
N GLY A 211 -14.38 -6.92 1.15
CA GLY A 211 -14.82 -8.29 0.94
C GLY A 211 -14.42 -9.21 2.10
N VAL A 212 -13.17 -9.12 2.57
CA VAL A 212 -12.71 -9.85 3.76
C VAL A 212 -13.52 -9.48 5.00
N THR A 213 -13.82 -8.20 5.19
CA THR A 213 -14.65 -7.69 6.29
C THR A 213 -16.06 -8.29 6.23
N ALA A 214 -16.68 -8.36 5.04
CA ALA A 214 -17.99 -8.97 4.85
C ALA A 214 -17.99 -10.47 5.15
N LEU A 215 -16.96 -11.20 4.72
CA LEU A 215 -16.81 -12.63 5.02
C LEU A 215 -16.66 -12.88 6.53
N ILE A 216 -15.83 -12.08 7.22
CA ILE A 216 -15.69 -12.17 8.68
C ILE A 216 -17.01 -11.83 9.37
N ARG A 217 -17.72 -10.78 8.93
CA ARG A 217 -19.03 -10.42 9.49
C ARG A 217 -20.08 -11.51 9.26
N SER A 218 -20.02 -12.21 8.13
CA SER A 218 -20.92 -13.34 7.86
C SER A 218 -20.65 -14.52 8.78
N ALA A 219 -19.38 -14.83 9.07
CA ALA A 219 -19.01 -15.89 10.01
C ALA A 219 -19.24 -15.50 11.48
N HIS A 220 -19.15 -14.19 11.79
CA HIS A 220 -19.34 -13.63 13.13
C HIS A 220 -20.36 -12.48 13.13
N PRO A 221 -21.67 -12.77 13.01
CA PRO A 221 -22.71 -11.76 12.85
C PRO A 221 -22.86 -10.77 14.02
N SER A 222 -22.30 -11.07 15.19
CA SER A 222 -22.34 -10.18 16.36
C SER A 222 -21.14 -9.25 16.47
N TRP A 223 -20.05 -9.48 15.72
CA TRP A 223 -18.80 -8.74 15.89
C TRP A 223 -18.91 -7.29 15.43
N SER A 224 -18.56 -6.35 16.33
CA SER A 224 -18.51 -4.92 16.00
C SER A 224 -17.52 -4.64 14.85
N PRO A 225 -17.65 -3.51 14.14
CA PRO A 225 -16.63 -3.08 13.16
C PRO A 225 -15.22 -2.99 13.76
N ALA A 226 -15.12 -2.61 15.04
CA ALA A 226 -13.84 -2.54 15.75
C ALA A 226 -13.22 -3.92 15.97
N VAL A 227 -14.04 -4.91 16.34
CA VAL A 227 -13.63 -6.31 16.49
C VAL A 227 -13.15 -6.88 15.16
N ILE A 228 -13.89 -6.67 14.06
CA ILE A 228 -13.48 -7.16 12.73
C ILE A 228 -12.16 -6.51 12.29
N ARG A 229 -12.02 -5.19 12.44
CA ARG A 229 -10.74 -4.50 12.18
C ARG A 229 -9.62 -5.09 13.03
N SER A 230 -9.87 -5.32 14.32
CA SER A 230 -8.88 -5.93 15.20
C SER A 230 -8.45 -7.30 14.69
N ALA A 231 -9.40 -8.16 14.33
CA ALA A 231 -9.10 -9.50 13.84
C ALA A 231 -8.23 -9.45 12.57
N ILE A 232 -8.55 -8.56 11.62
CA ILE A 232 -7.75 -8.35 10.40
C ILE A 232 -6.33 -7.86 10.74
N MET A 233 -6.20 -6.87 11.62
CA MET A 233 -4.89 -6.26 11.93
C MET A 233 -4.00 -7.22 12.72
N THR A 234 -4.52 -7.88 13.76
CA THR A 234 -3.67 -8.67 14.67
C THR A 234 -3.19 -9.98 14.07
N THR A 235 -3.83 -10.42 12.99
CA THR A 235 -3.52 -11.67 12.28
C THR A 235 -2.80 -11.46 10.95
N ALA A 236 -2.60 -10.20 10.54
CA ALA A 236 -1.90 -9.83 9.31
C ALA A 236 -0.49 -10.44 9.23
N ASP A 237 0.01 -10.65 8.03
CA ASP A 237 1.37 -11.16 7.80
C ASP A 237 2.35 -10.02 7.51
N ILE A 238 3.56 -10.10 8.07
CA ILE A 238 4.66 -9.14 7.81
C ILE A 238 5.68 -9.69 6.80
N SER A 239 5.42 -10.89 6.32
CA SER A 239 6.27 -11.62 5.39
C SER A 239 5.50 -11.95 4.11
N ASP A 240 6.22 -12.04 3.01
CA ASP A 240 5.71 -12.59 1.77
C ASP A 240 5.51 -14.12 1.87
N HIS A 241 4.97 -14.71 0.81
CA HIS A 241 4.70 -16.14 0.75
C HIS A 241 5.96 -17.03 0.77
N TYR A 242 7.15 -16.45 0.60
CA TYR A 242 8.44 -17.15 0.77
C TYR A 242 9.01 -16.98 2.18
N GLY A 243 8.25 -16.37 3.11
CA GLY A 243 8.69 -16.08 4.47
C GLY A 243 9.66 -14.91 4.59
N LYS A 244 9.94 -14.17 3.51
CA LYS A 244 10.83 -13.00 3.52
C LYS A 244 10.06 -11.77 3.97
N PRO A 245 10.72 -10.76 4.57
CA PRO A 245 10.03 -9.51 4.93
C PRO A 245 9.36 -8.88 3.71
N ILE A 246 8.15 -8.34 3.92
CA ILE A 246 7.52 -7.46 2.93
C ILE A 246 8.43 -6.24 2.75
N LEU A 247 8.72 -5.86 1.52
CA LEU A 247 9.64 -4.76 1.20
C LEU A 247 8.87 -3.47 0.91
N ASP A 248 9.41 -2.31 1.28
CA ASP A 248 9.09 -1.01 0.68
C ASP A 248 10.30 -0.61 -0.19
N ARG A 249 10.09 -0.65 -1.51
CA ARG A 249 11.17 -0.57 -2.51
C ARG A 249 12.18 -1.71 -2.37
N TYR A 250 13.33 -1.46 -1.73
CA TYR A 250 14.45 -2.40 -1.58
C TYR A 250 14.70 -2.81 -0.13
N GLU A 251 14.05 -2.15 0.83
CA GLU A 251 14.24 -2.36 2.27
C GLU A 251 12.99 -2.99 2.89
N PRO A 252 13.07 -3.66 4.04
CA PRO A 252 11.89 -4.11 4.77
C PRO A 252 10.91 -2.95 5.02
N ALA A 253 9.63 -3.17 4.72
CA ALA A 253 8.59 -2.18 4.90
C ALA A 253 8.39 -1.87 6.39
N GLY A 254 8.47 -0.59 6.74
CA GLY A 254 8.08 -0.12 8.07
C GLY A 254 6.55 -0.10 8.24
N PHE A 255 6.09 0.05 9.48
CA PHE A 255 4.66 0.10 9.78
C PHE A 255 3.97 1.34 9.22
N PHE A 256 4.69 2.43 8.96
CA PHE A 256 4.12 3.57 8.22
C PHE A 256 3.86 3.29 6.74
N ALA A 257 4.42 2.22 6.17
CA ALA A 257 4.13 1.76 4.81
C ALA A 257 3.09 0.64 4.79
N MET A 258 3.20 -0.35 5.69
CA MET A 258 2.36 -1.55 5.65
C MET A 258 1.28 -1.66 6.74
N GLY A 259 1.28 -0.75 7.72
CA GLY A 259 0.42 -0.86 8.88
C GLY A 259 0.74 -2.09 9.71
N ALA A 260 -0.28 -2.89 10.01
CA ALA A 260 -0.08 -4.19 10.62
C ALA A 260 0.59 -5.18 9.68
N GLY A 261 0.39 -5.09 8.37
CA GLY A 261 0.95 -6.03 7.39
C GLY A 261 -0.08 -6.39 6.30
N HIS A 262 0.19 -7.47 5.57
CA HIS A 262 -0.72 -7.98 4.55
C HIS A 262 -1.90 -8.72 5.15
N VAL A 263 -3.11 -8.41 4.67
CA VAL A 263 -4.34 -9.07 5.11
C VAL A 263 -4.24 -10.59 4.93
N ASN A 264 -4.63 -11.33 5.99
CA ASN A 264 -4.73 -12.79 5.97
C ASN A 264 -6.16 -13.20 6.38
N PRO A 265 -7.07 -13.44 5.41
CA PRO A 265 -8.46 -13.73 5.70
C PRO A 265 -8.66 -15.00 6.53
N ALA A 266 -7.87 -16.05 6.23
CA ALA A 266 -7.97 -17.34 6.88
C ALA A 266 -7.61 -17.28 8.37
N ARG A 267 -6.65 -16.43 8.76
CA ARG A 267 -6.30 -16.22 10.17
C ARG A 267 -7.24 -15.21 10.85
N ALA A 268 -7.74 -14.22 10.12
CA ALA A 268 -8.63 -13.20 10.67
C ALA A 268 -10.01 -13.73 11.07
N ILE A 269 -10.42 -14.90 10.54
CA ILE A 269 -11.68 -15.54 10.95
C ILE A 269 -11.65 -16.07 12.39
N ASP A 270 -10.46 -16.42 12.90
CA ASP A 270 -10.27 -16.94 14.25
C ASP A 270 -8.99 -16.36 14.87
N PRO A 271 -9.05 -15.11 15.35
CA PRO A 271 -7.87 -14.35 15.79
C PRO A 271 -7.41 -14.71 17.21
N GLY A 272 -8.19 -15.48 17.98
CA GLY A 272 -7.97 -15.76 19.40
C GLY A 272 -8.35 -14.57 20.30
N LEU A 273 -7.67 -13.42 20.17
CA LEU A 273 -7.98 -12.19 20.92
C LEU A 273 -8.29 -11.01 20.01
N VAL A 274 -9.21 -10.15 20.45
CA VAL A 274 -9.61 -8.93 19.75
C VAL A 274 -9.64 -7.70 20.66
N TYR A 275 -9.33 -6.55 20.08
CA TYR A 275 -9.45 -5.22 20.68
C TYR A 275 -10.76 -4.58 20.25
N ASP A 276 -11.77 -4.63 21.13
CA ASP A 276 -13.06 -3.99 20.88
C ASP A 276 -13.02 -2.51 21.30
N ILE A 277 -13.83 -1.69 20.63
CA ILE A 277 -13.91 -0.24 20.88
C ILE A 277 -15.37 0.17 20.89
N ASN A 278 -15.81 0.81 21.98
CA ASN A 278 -17.15 1.36 22.06
C ASN A 278 -17.27 2.61 21.17
N PRO A 279 -18.41 2.85 20.48
CA PRO A 279 -18.64 4.09 19.76
C PRO A 279 -18.29 5.38 20.53
N LEU A 280 -18.56 5.43 21.84
CA LEU A 280 -18.26 6.59 22.70
C LEU A 280 -16.75 6.77 22.97
N ASP A 281 -15.94 5.71 22.83
CA ASP A 281 -14.49 5.79 22.95
C ASP A 281 -13.89 6.58 21.79
N TYR A 282 -14.50 6.56 20.60
CA TYR A 282 -14.05 7.40 19.48
C TYR A 282 -14.30 8.88 19.76
N VAL A 283 -15.42 9.23 20.41
CA VAL A 283 -15.68 10.62 20.84
C VAL A 283 -14.66 11.05 21.89
N SER A 284 -14.37 10.17 22.85
CA SER A 284 -13.31 10.42 23.84
C SER A 284 -11.94 10.60 23.19
N HIS A 285 -11.64 9.84 22.14
CA HIS A 285 -10.41 9.98 21.36
C HIS A 285 -10.32 11.34 20.66
N LEU A 286 -11.39 11.81 20.02
CA LEU A 286 -11.43 13.14 19.41
C LEU A 286 -11.13 14.24 20.45
N CYS A 287 -11.69 14.11 21.66
CA CYS A 287 -11.36 15.02 22.76
C CYS A 287 -9.87 14.98 23.13
N THR A 288 -9.22 13.80 23.15
CA THR A 288 -7.77 13.70 23.42
C THR A 288 -6.89 14.32 22.32
N LEU A 289 -7.42 14.45 21.11
CA LEU A 289 -6.74 15.11 19.99
C LEU A 289 -6.90 16.63 20.01
N GLY A 290 -7.72 17.18 20.91
CA GLY A 290 -7.95 18.62 21.05
C GLY A 290 -9.05 19.18 20.15
N TYR A 291 -9.92 18.33 19.59
CA TYR A 291 -11.07 18.79 18.83
C TYR A 291 -12.01 19.63 19.71
N THR A 292 -12.48 20.74 19.15
CA THR A 292 -13.41 21.66 19.79
C THR A 292 -14.84 21.12 19.79
N LYS A 293 -15.72 21.70 20.63
CA LYS A 293 -17.14 21.30 20.68
C LYS A 293 -17.84 21.43 19.30
N PRO A 294 -17.67 22.53 18.52
CA PRO A 294 -18.27 22.63 17.19
C PRO A 294 -17.76 21.58 16.19
N GLU A 295 -16.47 21.25 16.22
CA GLU A 295 -15.88 20.22 15.34
C GLU A 295 -16.44 18.83 15.68
N ILE A 296 -16.52 18.50 16.98
CA ILE A 296 -17.13 17.24 17.42
C ILE A 296 -18.61 17.18 17.07
N PHE A 297 -19.34 18.28 17.23
CA PHE A 297 -20.75 18.35 16.82
C PHE A 297 -20.91 18.13 15.31
N THR A 298 -20.01 18.68 14.50
CA THR A 298 -20.01 18.48 13.04
C THR A 298 -19.83 17.00 12.66
N ILE A 299 -19.02 16.26 13.42
CA ILE A 299 -18.74 14.83 13.17
C ILE A 299 -19.83 13.91 13.75
N THR A 300 -20.30 14.21 14.96
CA THR A 300 -21.12 13.29 15.76
C THR A 300 -22.59 13.65 15.80
N HIS A 301 -22.93 14.89 15.41
CA HIS A 301 -24.24 15.51 15.60
C HIS A 301 -24.76 15.46 17.05
N LYS A 302 -23.84 15.36 18.03
CA LYS A 302 -24.16 15.29 19.46
C LYS A 302 -23.40 16.36 20.23
N ASN A 303 -24.12 17.08 21.08
CA ASN A 303 -23.49 18.05 21.96
C ASN A 303 -22.68 17.31 23.05
N THR A 304 -21.36 17.47 23.00
CA THR A 304 -20.43 16.72 23.85
C THR A 304 -19.46 17.68 24.55
N SER A 305 -19.28 17.49 25.85
CA SER A 305 -18.31 18.25 26.64
C SER A 305 -17.02 17.45 26.83
N CYS A 306 -15.96 17.82 26.10
CA CYS A 306 -14.65 17.19 26.27
C CYS A 306 -14.05 17.40 27.65
N ALA A 307 -14.35 18.52 28.32
CA ALA A 307 -13.90 18.76 29.68
C ALA A 307 -14.40 17.65 30.62
N ASP A 308 -15.69 17.33 30.55
CA ASP A 308 -16.31 16.31 31.42
C ASP A 308 -15.80 14.91 31.10
N ILE A 309 -15.62 14.59 29.81
CA ILE A 309 -15.07 13.30 29.36
C ILE A 309 -13.64 13.11 29.86
N LEU A 310 -12.78 14.11 29.67
CA LEU A 310 -11.37 14.03 30.02
C LEU A 310 -11.14 14.12 31.54
N GLN A 311 -12.01 14.80 32.29
CA GLN A 311 -11.98 14.75 33.75
C GLN A 311 -12.26 13.35 34.27
N LYS A 312 -13.26 12.65 33.71
CA LYS A 312 -13.57 11.26 34.09
C LYS A 312 -12.52 10.27 33.61
N ASN A 313 -11.87 10.53 32.47
CA ASN A 313 -10.92 9.62 31.83
C ASN A 313 -9.58 10.30 31.48
N LYS A 314 -8.90 10.87 32.50
CA LYS A 314 -7.65 11.65 32.33
C LYS A 314 -6.53 10.92 31.60
N TYR A 315 -6.51 9.59 31.66
CA TYR A 315 -5.50 8.72 31.02
C TYR A 315 -6.08 7.89 29.88
N PHE A 316 -7.15 8.39 29.25
CA PHE A 316 -7.78 7.70 28.13
C PHE A 316 -6.77 7.44 27.02
N SER A 317 -6.76 6.20 26.54
CA SER A 317 -6.10 5.83 25.30
C SER A 317 -7.04 4.90 24.55
N LEU A 318 -7.33 5.22 23.29
CA LEU A 318 -8.19 4.41 22.44
C LEU A 318 -7.69 2.96 22.42
N ASN A 319 -8.60 1.99 22.59
CA ASN A 319 -8.28 0.56 22.65
C ASN A 319 -7.96 -0.02 21.25
N TYR A 320 -7.03 0.61 20.54
CA TYR A 320 -6.68 0.31 19.15
C TYR A 320 -5.65 -0.83 19.09
N PRO A 321 -5.71 -1.73 18.07
CA PRO A 321 -4.78 -2.86 17.89
C PRO A 321 -3.35 -2.46 17.45
N SER A 322 -3.00 -1.18 17.56
CA SER A 322 -1.64 -0.65 17.39
C SER A 322 -1.37 0.43 18.43
N ILE A 323 -0.10 0.77 18.63
CA ILE A 323 0.31 1.81 19.58
C ILE A 323 1.25 2.80 18.90
N SER A 324 0.95 4.10 19.01
CA SER A 324 1.84 5.19 18.58
C SER A 324 2.15 6.10 19.77
N ILE A 325 3.44 6.28 20.08
CA ILE A 325 3.90 7.12 21.20
C ILE A 325 4.82 8.22 20.69
N ALA A 326 4.43 9.47 20.91
CA ALA A 326 5.29 10.62 20.64
C ALA A 326 6.02 11.07 21.92
N PHE A 327 7.33 10.91 21.99
CA PHE A 327 8.16 11.48 23.04
C PHE A 327 8.46 12.96 22.74
N LYS A 328 8.52 13.76 23.80
CA LYS A 328 8.87 15.20 23.76
C LYS A 328 10.01 15.46 24.75
N LYS A 329 10.68 16.61 24.65
CA LYS A 329 11.78 17.00 25.56
C LYS A 329 11.44 16.83 27.05
N TRP A 330 10.21 17.15 27.46
CA TRP A 330 9.72 17.02 28.83
C TRP A 330 8.98 15.71 29.12
N ARG A 331 8.73 14.87 28.11
CA ARG A 331 7.98 13.61 28.25
C ARG A 331 8.80 12.46 27.69
N THR A 332 9.54 11.81 28.59
CA THR A 332 10.37 10.62 28.30
C THR A 332 9.71 9.31 28.70
N LYS A 333 8.57 9.37 29.42
CA LYS A 333 7.77 8.21 29.83
C LYS A 333 6.34 8.36 29.33
N ALA A 334 5.75 7.24 28.93
CA ALA A 334 4.35 7.16 28.56
C ALA A 334 3.76 5.81 28.99
N ALA A 335 2.46 5.77 29.23
CA ALA A 335 1.75 4.53 29.49
C ALA A 335 0.45 4.52 28.69
N VAL A 336 0.07 3.34 28.20
CA VAL A 336 -1.25 3.11 27.59
C VAL A 336 -1.87 1.86 28.19
N GLN A 337 -3.18 1.83 28.23
CA GLN A 337 -3.93 0.65 28.63
C GLN A 337 -4.61 0.05 27.39
N ARG A 338 -4.67 -1.27 27.35
CA ARG A 338 -5.40 -2.02 26.34
C ARG A 338 -6.23 -3.09 27.02
N THR A 339 -7.36 -3.38 26.41
CA THR A 339 -8.28 -4.43 26.83
C THR A 339 -8.50 -5.36 25.65
N VAL A 340 -8.28 -6.65 25.87
CA VAL A 340 -8.52 -7.70 24.89
C VAL A 340 -9.67 -8.56 25.35
N THR A 341 -10.47 -9.01 24.39
CA THR A 341 -11.56 -9.97 24.59
C THR A 341 -11.14 -11.30 23.98
N ASN A 342 -11.30 -12.40 24.71
CA ASN A 342 -11.07 -13.75 24.17
C ASN A 342 -12.23 -14.17 23.27
N VAL A 343 -11.98 -14.31 21.97
CA VAL A 343 -12.96 -14.84 21.01
C VAL A 343 -12.57 -16.23 20.50
N GLY A 344 -11.45 -16.78 20.99
CA GLY A 344 -11.03 -18.15 20.77
C GLY A 344 -11.51 -19.09 21.89
N PRO A 345 -10.87 -20.26 22.04
CA PRO A 345 -11.27 -21.26 23.01
C PRO A 345 -11.23 -20.77 24.47
N PRO A 346 -12.14 -21.25 25.33
CA PRO A 346 -12.07 -21.02 26.79
C PRO A 346 -10.82 -21.68 27.39
N ASN A 347 -10.50 -21.36 28.65
CA ASN A 347 -9.32 -21.87 29.35
C ASN A 347 -8.00 -21.64 28.58
N SER A 348 -7.86 -20.46 27.98
CA SER A 348 -6.69 -20.07 27.20
C SER A 348 -5.79 -19.11 27.97
N SER A 349 -4.48 -19.34 27.91
CA SER A 349 -3.47 -18.44 28.45
C SER A 349 -2.57 -17.91 27.35
N TYR A 350 -2.32 -16.60 27.38
CA TYR A 350 -1.48 -15.90 26.44
C TYR A 350 -0.31 -15.25 27.16
N MET A 351 0.91 -15.47 26.66
CA MET A 351 2.12 -14.83 27.17
C MET A 351 2.56 -13.73 26.21
N VAL A 352 2.98 -12.59 26.77
CA VAL A 352 3.44 -11.46 25.99
C VAL A 352 4.89 -11.65 25.52
N GLU A 353 5.12 -11.31 24.27
CA GLU A 353 6.44 -11.14 23.67
C GLU A 353 6.56 -9.72 23.12
N VAL A 354 7.70 -9.08 23.39
CA VAL A 354 7.93 -7.68 23.05
C VAL A 354 9.19 -7.56 22.21
N SER A 355 9.05 -6.96 21.03
CA SER A 355 10.18 -6.48 20.23
C SER A 355 10.27 -4.97 20.44
N GLU A 356 11.25 -4.54 21.22
CA GLU A 356 11.40 -3.12 21.59
C GLU A 356 11.84 -2.25 20.40
N PRO A 357 11.21 -1.09 20.19
CA PRO A 357 11.73 -0.08 19.27
C PRO A 357 13.13 0.39 19.70
N LYS A 358 14.02 0.62 18.73
CA LYS A 358 15.37 1.09 18.99
C LYS A 358 15.38 2.36 19.85
N GLY A 359 15.98 2.27 21.04
CA GLY A 359 16.10 3.38 21.99
C GLY A 359 14.90 3.60 22.92
N VAL A 360 13.97 2.64 23.00
CA VAL A 360 12.84 2.64 23.95
C VAL A 360 12.83 1.34 24.73
N ARG A 361 12.55 1.43 26.03
CA ARG A 361 12.21 0.26 26.86
C ARG A 361 10.69 0.11 26.91
N ILE A 362 10.19 -1.11 26.72
CA ILE A 362 8.78 -1.44 26.84
C ILE A 362 8.59 -2.44 27.99
N GLN A 363 7.65 -2.14 28.90
CA GLN A 363 7.24 -3.06 29.95
C GLN A 363 5.74 -3.30 29.88
N VAL A 364 5.32 -4.58 29.89
CA VAL A 364 3.92 -4.98 29.83
C VAL A 364 3.54 -5.69 31.12
N THR A 365 2.42 -5.27 31.72
CA THR A 365 1.88 -5.86 32.96
C THR A 365 0.36 -6.10 32.82
N PRO A 366 -0.14 -7.31 33.13
CA PRO A 366 0.62 -8.53 33.47
C PRO A 366 1.38 -9.10 32.25
N LYS A 367 2.31 -10.04 32.48
CA LYS A 367 3.03 -10.75 31.40
C LYS A 367 2.23 -11.91 30.79
N VAL A 368 1.22 -12.39 31.52
CA VAL A 368 0.34 -13.48 31.10
C VAL A 368 -1.11 -13.03 31.30
N LEU A 369 -1.96 -13.31 30.32
CA LEU A 369 -3.40 -13.15 30.40
C LEU A 369 -4.05 -14.54 30.34
N THR A 370 -4.80 -14.89 31.38
CA THR A 370 -5.53 -16.15 31.45
C THR A 370 -7.03 -15.87 31.38
N PHE A 371 -7.69 -16.55 30.46
CA PHE A 371 -9.12 -16.47 30.22
C PHE A 371 -9.76 -17.82 30.54
N LYS A 372 -10.75 -17.82 31.42
CA LYS A 372 -11.52 -19.01 31.80
C LYS A 372 -12.64 -19.26 30.80
N GLU A 373 -13.28 -18.19 30.33
CA GLU A 373 -14.46 -18.27 29.47
C GLU A 373 -14.23 -17.57 28.12
N ALA A 374 -15.06 -17.95 27.14
CA ALA A 374 -15.18 -17.18 25.90
C ALA A 374 -15.81 -15.80 26.21
N ASN A 375 -15.42 -14.78 25.46
CA ASN A 375 -15.80 -13.39 25.63
C ASN A 375 -15.34 -12.72 26.94
N GLU A 376 -14.54 -13.39 27.76
CA GLU A 376 -13.91 -12.76 28.92
C GLU A 376 -12.94 -11.66 28.47
N LYS A 377 -13.00 -10.52 29.18
CA LYS A 377 -12.17 -9.34 28.91
C LYS A 377 -11.03 -9.26 29.93
N LYS A 378 -9.81 -9.00 29.45
CA LYS A 378 -8.67 -8.72 30.31
C LYS A 378 -7.93 -7.47 29.84
N SER A 379 -7.50 -6.68 30.81
CA SER A 379 -6.75 -5.44 30.57
C SER A 379 -5.27 -5.64 30.89
N TYR A 380 -4.42 -4.97 30.12
CA TYR A 380 -2.99 -4.87 30.39
C TYR A 380 -2.50 -3.44 30.16
N ARG A 381 -1.42 -3.08 30.84
CA ARG A 381 -0.78 -1.78 30.71
C ARG A 381 0.59 -1.92 30.06
N VAL A 382 0.88 -1.02 29.14
CA VAL A 382 2.16 -0.93 28.45
C VAL A 382 2.85 0.37 28.83
N TRP A 383 4.04 0.26 29.40
CA TRP A 383 4.89 1.38 29.78
C TRP A 383 6.01 1.53 28.77
N PHE A 384 6.25 2.77 28.36
CA PHE A 384 7.29 3.16 27.42
C PHE A 384 8.23 4.13 28.10
N GLU A 385 9.53 3.86 28.01
CA GLU A 385 10.58 4.74 28.52
C GLU A 385 11.61 5.00 27.43
N SER A 386 11.72 6.27 27.01
CA SER A 386 12.72 6.71 26.05
C SER A 386 14.10 6.70 26.70
N ARG A 387 15.03 5.95 26.11
CA ARG A 387 16.46 6.00 26.47
C ARG A 387 17.15 7.21 25.83
N LYS A 388 16.53 7.83 24.81
CA LYS A 388 17.01 9.07 24.19
C LYS A 388 16.58 10.27 25.04
N LYS A 389 17.54 11.07 25.50
CA LYS A 389 17.28 12.32 26.27
C LYS A 389 17.07 13.54 25.37
N LYS A 390 17.61 13.53 24.14
CA LYS A 390 17.43 14.56 23.11
C LYS A 390 17.38 13.90 21.73
N ALA A 391 16.51 14.37 20.85
CA ALA A 391 16.52 14.04 19.43
C ALA A 391 16.89 15.30 18.63
N ARG A 392 17.73 15.15 17.60
CA ARG A 392 17.95 16.19 16.60
C ARG A 392 16.96 15.95 15.47
N GLY A 393 15.94 16.79 15.36
CA GLY A 393 14.85 16.62 14.39
C GLY A 393 13.87 15.50 14.74
N VAL A 394 12.94 15.23 13.82
CA VAL A 394 11.95 14.17 13.97
C VAL A 394 12.58 12.83 13.59
N SER A 395 12.52 11.87 14.51
CA SER A 395 12.97 10.49 14.24
C SER A 395 11.93 9.49 14.71
N PHE A 396 11.92 8.32 14.07
CA PHE A 396 11.00 7.23 14.38
C PHE A 396 11.76 5.96 14.75
N ALA A 397 11.12 5.09 15.52
CA ALA A 397 11.52 3.70 15.70
C ALA A 397 10.28 2.81 15.81
N GLU A 398 10.43 1.56 15.43
CA GLU A 398 9.32 0.62 15.31
C GLU A 398 9.60 -0.66 16.11
N GLY A 399 8.54 -1.26 16.63
CA GLY A 399 8.58 -2.49 17.42
C GLY A 399 7.19 -3.13 17.46
N GLN A 400 7.00 -4.15 18.28
CA GLN A 400 5.73 -4.87 18.31
C GLN A 400 5.50 -5.57 19.64
N ILE A 401 4.23 -5.75 19.99
CA ILE A 401 3.79 -6.55 21.12
C ILE A 401 2.97 -7.71 20.56
N THR A 402 3.30 -8.94 20.94
CA THR A 402 2.59 -10.13 20.48
C THR A 402 2.13 -10.95 21.67
N TRP A 403 0.83 -11.23 21.74
CA TRP A 403 0.30 -12.23 22.67
C TRP A 403 0.31 -13.59 21.97
N LYS A 404 1.12 -14.53 22.47
CA LYS A 404 1.21 -15.90 21.98
C LYS A 404 0.44 -16.82 22.92
N ASN A 405 -0.50 -17.59 22.39
CA ASN A 405 -1.17 -18.62 23.19
C ASN A 405 -0.15 -19.69 23.59
N LEU A 406 -0.18 -20.11 24.87
CA LEU A 406 0.79 -21.04 25.45
C LEU A 406 0.64 -22.47 24.92
N HIS A 407 -0.54 -22.86 24.47
CA HIS A 407 -0.84 -24.22 24.01
C HIS A 407 -1.08 -24.28 22.49
N GLN A 408 -1.79 -23.29 21.94
CA GLN A 408 -2.21 -23.26 20.54
C GLN A 408 -1.38 -22.26 19.75
N LYS A 409 -0.25 -22.73 19.18
CA LYS A 409 0.73 -21.89 18.48
C LYS A 409 0.19 -21.06 17.30
N GLN A 410 -1.00 -21.40 16.79
CA GLN A 410 -1.68 -20.65 15.72
C GLN A 410 -2.13 -19.26 16.18
N TYR A 411 -2.51 -19.10 17.45
CA TYR A 411 -2.96 -17.82 17.99
C TYR A 411 -1.76 -16.96 18.37
N LYS A 412 -1.50 -15.99 17.50
CA LYS A 412 -0.49 -14.93 17.67
C LYS A 412 -1.16 -13.60 17.37
N VAL A 413 -1.46 -12.85 18.43
CA VAL A 413 -2.19 -11.57 18.33
C VAL A 413 -1.14 -10.46 18.38
N ARG A 414 -0.78 -9.93 17.20
CA ARG A 414 0.29 -8.95 17.06
C ARG A 414 -0.25 -7.52 17.00
N SER A 415 0.38 -6.61 17.73
CA SER A 415 0.12 -5.17 17.64
C SER A 415 1.40 -4.41 17.29
N PRO A 416 1.44 -3.70 16.15
CA PRO A 416 2.53 -2.80 15.82
C PRO A 416 2.68 -1.66 16.84
N VAL A 417 3.92 -1.29 17.10
CA VAL A 417 4.32 -0.16 17.93
C VAL A 417 5.17 0.78 17.10
N SER A 418 4.80 2.05 17.03
CA SER A 418 5.64 3.12 16.51
C SER A 418 5.91 4.15 17.60
N VAL A 419 7.14 4.65 17.62
CA VAL A 419 7.54 5.73 18.52
C VAL A 419 8.16 6.85 17.70
N SER A 420 7.91 8.08 18.11
CA SER A 420 8.52 9.26 17.51
C SER A 420 9.17 10.14 18.57
N TRP A 421 10.20 10.88 18.18
CA TRP A 421 10.77 11.95 18.99
C TRP A 421 10.68 13.24 18.19
N ALA A 422 10.13 14.30 18.79
CA ALA A 422 10.22 15.65 18.29
C ALA A 422 11.19 16.46 19.17
N GLY A 423 12.09 17.22 18.52
CA GLY A 423 13.13 18.04 19.15
C GLY A 423 12.58 19.17 20.02
#